data_AF-A0A9E6ELG2-F1
#
_entry.id   AF-A0A9E6ELG2-F1
#
_cell.length_a   1.000
_cell.length_b   1.000
_cell.length_c   1.000
_cell.angle_alpha   90.00
_cell.angle_beta   90.00
_cell.angle_gamma   90.00
#
_symmetry.space_group_name_H-M   'P 1'
#
loop_
_entity.id
_entity.type
_entity.pdbx_description
1 polymer ?
#
loop_
_entity_poly.entity_id
_entity_poly.type
_entity_poly.pdbx_seq_one_letter_code
_entity_poly.pdbx_strand_id
1 'polypeptide(L)'
;MNVPGHYQRFYRTQLRFALVMIVVALLAGISFQESGRKVLISPEVPAGAHLEFLLTLALVHGHAFLVGVLLPLAFAWMLHMSLASGAGPVSKRTLGWTSAIYIPGAALTVVLMLLKGYHLVLGVRHGAHDFAALNDRFMFGNHALRVGTYGLAHGLMGLGLGILVVALWRNLRKTQA
;
A
#
# COMPACT_ATOMS: atom_id res chain seq x y z
N MET A 1 30.39 -2.65 10.26
CA MET A 1 29.47 -2.80 11.41
C MET A 1 28.85 -4.19 11.37
N ASN A 2 28.98 -4.98 12.44
CA ASN A 2 28.29 -6.27 12.54
C ASN A 2 26.79 -6.04 12.78
N VAL A 3 25.96 -6.34 11.78
CA VAL A 3 24.51 -6.19 11.87
C VAL A 3 23.90 -7.36 12.65
N PRO A 4 23.11 -7.13 13.72
CA PRO A 4 22.48 -8.21 14.48
C PRO A 4 21.63 -9.15 13.60
N GLY A 5 21.61 -10.45 13.90
CA GLY A 5 20.89 -11.42 13.07
C GLY A 5 19.38 -11.17 12.93
N HIS A 6 18.72 -10.54 13.93
CA HIS A 6 17.31 -10.14 13.81
C HIS A 6 17.08 -8.96 12.87
N TYR A 7 18.07 -8.08 12.70
CA TYR A 7 18.02 -7.00 11.71
C TYR A 7 18.11 -7.56 10.29
N GLN A 8 19.01 -8.53 10.07
CA GLN A 8 19.12 -9.19 8.77
C GLN A 8 17.80 -9.84 8.35
N ARG A 9 17.09 -10.47 9.29
CA ARG A 9 15.74 -11.02 9.04
C ARG A 9 14.76 -9.91 8.65
N PHE A 10 14.74 -8.81 9.39
CA PHE A 10 13.88 -7.67 9.06
C PHE A 10 14.17 -7.12 7.65
N TYR A 11 15.44 -6.86 7.33
CA TYR A 11 15.85 -6.41 6.00
C TYR A 11 15.42 -7.38 4.89
N ARG A 12 15.68 -8.68 5.05
CA ARG A 12 15.27 -9.68 4.07
C ARG A 12 13.75 -9.71 3.89
N THR A 13 12.98 -9.59 4.96
CA THR A 13 11.50 -9.55 4.88
C THR A 13 11.03 -8.32 4.11
N GLN A 14 11.51 -7.12 4.46
CA GLN A 14 11.10 -5.88 3.79
C GLN A 14 11.55 -5.85 2.32
N LEU A 15 12.76 -6.32 2.01
CA LEU A 15 13.28 -6.40 0.64
C LEU A 15 12.51 -7.43 -0.20
N ARG A 16 12.22 -8.61 0.34
CA ARG A 16 11.42 -9.62 -0.38
C ARG A 16 10.01 -9.12 -0.66
N PHE A 17 9.39 -8.48 0.33
CA PHE A 17 8.09 -7.87 0.14
C PHE A 17 8.13 -6.77 -0.93
N ALA A 18 9.11 -5.85 -0.87
CA ALA A 18 9.29 -4.83 -1.89
C ALA A 18 9.51 -5.40 -3.29
N LEU A 19 10.31 -6.45 -3.45
CA LEU A 19 10.54 -7.12 -4.73
C LEU A 19 9.24 -7.72 -5.30
N VAL A 20 8.45 -8.40 -4.47
CA VAL A 20 7.13 -8.92 -4.88
C VAL A 20 6.21 -7.76 -5.29
N MET A 21 6.20 -6.68 -4.50
CA MET A 21 5.35 -5.53 -4.76
C MET A 21 5.79 -4.72 -5.99
N ILE A 22 7.07 -4.73 -6.38
CA ILE A 22 7.52 -4.18 -7.67
C ILE A 22 6.82 -4.93 -8.80
N VAL A 23 6.82 -6.27 -8.77
CA VAL A 23 6.13 -7.08 -9.79
C VAL A 23 4.64 -6.75 -9.81
N VAL A 24 3.99 -6.71 -8.64
CA VAL A 24 2.56 -6.34 -8.53
C VAL A 24 2.29 -4.94 -9.07
N ALA A 25 3.11 -3.95 -8.73
CA ALA A 25 2.96 -2.58 -9.19
C ALA A 25 3.14 -2.47 -10.71
N LEU A 26 4.14 -3.16 -11.28
CA LEU A 26 4.35 -3.20 -12.73
C LEU A 26 3.17 -3.85 -13.45
N LEU A 27 2.69 -5.00 -12.96
CA LEU A 27 1.51 -5.66 -13.52
C LEU A 27 0.26 -4.78 -13.42
N ALA A 28 0.07 -4.06 -12.31
CA ALA A 28 -1.01 -3.10 -12.17
C ALA A 28 -0.89 -1.94 -13.16
N GLY A 29 0.33 -1.43 -13.39
CA GLY A 29 0.62 -0.38 -14.37
C GLY A 29 0.33 -0.82 -15.81
N ILE A 30 0.76 -2.02 -16.21
CA ILE A 30 0.44 -2.60 -17.52
C ILE A 30 -1.07 -2.82 -17.66
N SER A 31 -1.70 -3.40 -16.64
CA SER A 31 -3.15 -3.63 -16.62
C SER A 31 -3.93 -2.33 -16.76
N PHE A 32 -3.45 -1.24 -16.15
CA PHE A 32 -4.00 0.10 -16.31
C PHE A 32 -3.88 0.60 -17.75
N GLN A 33 -2.68 0.55 -18.33
CA GLN A 33 -2.46 1.01 -19.71
C GLN A 33 -3.35 0.26 -20.71
N GLU A 34 -3.46 -1.06 -20.56
CA GLU A 34 -4.29 -1.89 -21.45
C GLU A 34 -5.79 -1.74 -21.19
N SER A 35 -6.20 -1.50 -19.94
CA SER A 35 -7.62 -1.27 -19.62
C SER A 35 -8.07 0.12 -20.05
N GLY A 36 -7.23 1.15 -19.89
CA GLY A 36 -7.51 2.52 -20.28
C GLY A 36 -7.71 2.68 -21.78
N ARG A 37 -6.90 2.00 -22.61
CA ARG A 37 -7.07 1.98 -24.07
C ARG A 37 -8.39 1.39 -24.54
N LYS A 38 -8.97 0.47 -23.76
CA LYS A 38 -10.18 -0.29 -24.12
C LYS A 38 -11.46 0.33 -23.61
N VAL A 39 -11.39 1.37 -22.78
CA VAL A 39 -12.58 2.16 -22.46
C VAL A 39 -12.88 3.00 -23.68
N LEU A 40 -13.85 2.53 -24.46
CA LEU A 40 -14.38 3.26 -25.61
C LEU A 40 -14.83 4.63 -25.10
N ILE A 41 -14.24 5.68 -25.66
CA ILE A 41 -14.72 7.05 -25.55
C ILE A 41 -16.05 7.08 -26.29
N SER A 42 -17.12 6.58 -25.65
CA SER A 42 -18.46 6.84 -26.15
C SER A 42 -18.71 8.34 -25.94
N PRO A 43 -19.22 9.06 -26.94
CA PRO A 43 -19.62 10.47 -26.78
C PRO A 43 -20.70 10.65 -25.68
N GLU A 44 -21.31 9.56 -25.21
CA GLU A 44 -22.28 9.53 -24.12
C GLU A 44 -21.63 9.51 -22.72
N VAL A 45 -20.32 9.25 -22.61
CA VAL A 45 -19.62 9.25 -21.31
C VAL A 45 -19.17 10.68 -20.98
N PRO A 46 -19.64 11.28 -19.89
CA PRO A 46 -19.18 12.61 -19.47
C PRO A 46 -17.66 12.62 -19.28
N ALA A 47 -16.99 13.68 -19.74
CA ALA A 47 -15.52 13.80 -19.66
C ALA A 47 -14.97 13.60 -18.24
N GLY A 48 -15.70 14.04 -17.21
CA GLY A 48 -15.34 13.84 -15.80
C GLY A 48 -15.34 12.36 -15.36
N ALA A 49 -16.27 11.56 -15.89
CA ALA A 49 -16.40 10.14 -15.61
C ALA A 49 -15.22 9.33 -16.16
N HIS A 50 -14.75 9.69 -17.37
CA HIS A 50 -13.55 9.11 -17.95
C HIS A 50 -12.28 9.45 -17.14
N LEU A 51 -12.18 10.69 -16.62
CA LEU A 51 -11.07 11.09 -15.76
C LEU A 51 -11.06 10.33 -14.44
N GLU A 52 -12.20 10.21 -13.75
CA GLU A 52 -12.31 9.46 -12.49
C GLU A 52 -11.94 7.98 -12.65
N PHE A 53 -12.34 7.39 -13.76
CA PHE A 53 -11.95 6.04 -14.14
C PHE A 53 -10.43 5.89 -14.25
N LEU A 54 -9.78 6.74 -15.06
CA LEU A 54 -8.33 6.70 -15.25
C LEU A 54 -7.57 6.96 -13.95
N LEU A 55 -8.02 7.94 -13.16
CA LEU A 55 -7.43 8.26 -11.86
C LEU A 55 -7.50 7.07 -10.91
N THR A 56 -8.63 6.36 -10.85
CA THR A 56 -8.79 5.24 -9.91
C THR A 56 -7.80 4.11 -10.19
N LEU A 57 -7.59 3.75 -11.46
CA LEU A 57 -6.59 2.72 -11.80
C LEU A 57 -5.15 3.21 -11.65
N ALA A 58 -4.85 4.46 -12.04
CA ALA A 58 -3.52 5.04 -11.85
C ALA A 58 -3.14 5.10 -10.37
N LEU A 59 -4.11 5.39 -9.49
CA LEU A 59 -3.93 5.38 -8.04
C LEU A 59 -3.50 4.01 -7.52
N VAL A 60 -4.00 2.90 -8.07
CA VAL A 60 -3.60 1.55 -7.65
C VAL A 60 -2.11 1.33 -7.89
N HIS A 61 -1.61 1.67 -9.08
CA HIS A 61 -0.19 1.55 -9.42
C HIS A 61 0.67 2.39 -8.48
N GLY A 62 0.33 3.67 -8.32
CA GLY A 62 1.07 4.59 -7.45
C GLY A 62 1.09 4.13 -5.99
N HIS A 63 -0.04 3.66 -5.46
CA HIS A 63 -0.13 3.15 -4.09
C HIS A 63 0.64 1.84 -3.91
N ALA A 64 0.49 0.88 -4.83
CA ALA A 64 1.25 -0.37 -4.79
C ALA A 64 2.76 -0.11 -4.76
N PHE A 65 3.24 0.87 -5.51
CA PHE A 65 4.64 1.28 -5.48
C PHE A 65 5.01 1.97 -4.16
N LEU A 66 4.21 2.95 -3.71
CA LEU A 66 4.51 3.69 -2.49
C LEU A 66 4.49 2.81 -1.23
N VAL A 67 3.38 2.11 -0.96
CA VAL A 67 3.20 1.34 0.27
C VAL A 67 3.80 -0.06 0.18
N GLY A 68 3.91 -0.61 -1.03
CA GLY A 68 4.47 -1.93 -1.25
C GLY A 68 5.98 -1.94 -1.45
N VAL A 69 6.57 -0.85 -1.97
CA VAL A 69 7.98 -0.80 -2.35
C VAL A 69 8.72 0.28 -1.57
N LEU A 70 8.36 1.55 -1.75
CA LEU A 70 9.14 2.67 -1.20
C LEU A 70 9.15 2.70 0.32
N LEU A 71 8.00 2.50 0.97
CA LEU A 71 7.93 2.49 2.44
C LEU A 71 8.68 1.31 3.08
N PRO A 72 8.55 0.05 2.63
CA PRO A 72 9.39 -1.06 3.10
C PRO A 72 10.89 -0.79 2.94
N LEU A 73 11.32 -0.22 1.81
CA LEU A 73 12.71 0.18 1.61
C LEU A 73 13.11 1.30 2.57
N ALA A 74 12.23 2.28 2.80
CA ALA A 74 12.44 3.34 3.78
C ALA A 74 12.55 2.77 5.20
N PHE A 75 11.81 1.72 5.56
CA PHE A 75 11.92 1.08 6.88
C PHE A 75 13.30 0.45 7.09
N ALA A 76 13.78 -0.26 6.07
CA ALA A 76 15.13 -0.82 6.07
C ALA A 76 16.19 0.29 6.16
N TRP A 77 16.03 1.35 5.37
CA TRP A 77 16.93 2.49 5.37
C TRP A 77 16.97 3.22 6.71
N MET A 78 15.81 3.56 7.29
CA MET A 78 15.72 4.22 8.60
C MET A 78 16.39 3.39 9.70
N LEU A 79 16.18 2.06 9.71
CA LEU A 79 16.83 1.17 10.67
C LEU A 79 18.36 1.13 10.47
N HIS A 80 18.81 1.15 9.23
CA HIS A 80 20.23 1.21 8.89
C HIS A 80 20.87 2.53 9.34
N MET A 81 20.23 3.66 9.02
CA MET A 81 20.68 4.99 9.45
C MET A 81 20.72 5.11 10.97
N SER A 82 19.70 4.61 11.67
CA SER A 82 19.68 4.60 13.13
C SER A 82 20.89 3.88 13.72
N LEU A 83 21.27 2.72 13.18
CA LEU A 83 22.51 2.03 13.61
C LEU A 83 23.77 2.81 13.24
N ALA A 84 23.83 3.37 12.04
CA ALA A 84 24.98 4.13 11.56
C ALA A 84 25.22 5.40 12.40
N SER A 85 24.15 5.99 12.95
CA SER A 85 24.21 7.11 13.89
C SER A 85 24.59 6.70 15.32
N GLY A 86 24.89 5.43 15.58
CA GLY A 86 25.24 4.93 16.92
C GLY A 86 24.05 4.72 17.84
N ALA A 87 22.81 4.73 17.33
CA ALA A 87 21.63 4.54 18.17
C ALA A 87 21.59 3.15 18.79
N GLY A 88 20.98 3.05 19.98
CA GLY A 88 20.73 1.77 20.63
C GLY A 88 19.92 0.79 19.76
N PRO A 89 20.04 -0.53 19.99
CA PRO A 89 19.38 -1.53 19.17
C PRO A 89 17.85 -1.53 19.35
N VAL A 90 17.12 -1.65 18.25
CA VAL A 90 15.69 -1.93 18.21
C VAL A 90 15.47 -3.42 18.49
N SER A 91 14.51 -3.72 19.35
CA SER A 91 14.26 -5.10 19.79
C SER A 91 13.74 -5.98 18.64
N LYS A 92 14.07 -7.29 18.69
CA LYS A 92 13.51 -8.30 17.78
C LYS A 92 11.98 -8.29 17.76
N ARG A 93 11.36 -8.13 18.93
CA ARG A 93 9.90 -8.09 19.08
C ARG A 93 9.31 -6.92 18.30
N THR A 94 9.87 -5.73 18.46
CA THR A 94 9.43 -4.51 17.75
C THR A 94 9.48 -4.69 16.23
N LEU A 95 10.63 -5.12 15.69
CA LEU A 95 10.79 -5.35 14.25
C LEU A 95 9.84 -6.43 13.71
N GLY A 96 9.59 -7.47 14.53
CA GLY A 96 8.61 -8.51 14.24
C GLY A 96 7.20 -7.95 14.13
N TRP A 97 6.74 -7.16 15.11
CA TRP A 97 5.43 -6.52 15.10
C TRP A 97 5.26 -5.53 13.95
N THR A 98 6.26 -4.69 13.69
CA THR A 98 6.25 -3.78 12.54
C THR A 98 5.97 -4.55 11.25
N SER A 99 6.71 -5.63 11.00
CA SER A 99 6.53 -6.41 9.77
C SER A 99 5.18 -7.15 9.72
N ALA A 100 4.82 -7.79 10.84
CA ALA A 100 3.61 -8.62 10.94
C ALA A 100 2.31 -7.81 10.85
N ILE A 101 2.34 -6.52 11.18
CA ILE A 101 1.16 -5.64 11.09
C ILE A 101 1.19 -4.87 9.76
N TYR A 102 2.34 -4.28 9.40
CA TYR A 102 2.43 -3.44 8.21
C TYR A 102 2.18 -4.21 6.92
N ILE A 103 2.85 -5.37 6.74
CA ILE A 103 2.80 -6.11 5.47
C ILE A 103 1.38 -6.58 5.15
N PRO A 104 0.63 -7.20 6.06
CA PRO A 104 -0.78 -7.53 5.80
C PRO A 104 -1.64 -6.31 5.51
N GLY A 105 -1.44 -5.19 6.23
CA GLY A 105 -2.16 -3.94 5.98
C GLY A 105 -1.91 -3.38 4.57
N ALA A 106 -0.64 -3.36 4.15
CA ALA A 106 -0.23 -2.90 2.82
C ALA A 106 -0.76 -3.83 1.71
N ALA A 107 -0.63 -5.14 1.88
CA ALA A 107 -1.16 -6.12 0.94
C ALA A 107 -2.69 -6.01 0.83
N LEU A 108 -3.40 -5.94 1.95
CA LEU A 108 -4.85 -5.79 1.96
C LEU A 108 -5.29 -4.49 1.29
N THR A 109 -4.57 -3.38 1.52
CA THR A 109 -4.85 -2.10 0.87
C THR A 109 -4.75 -2.23 -0.65
N VAL A 110 -3.66 -2.81 -1.16
CA VAL A 110 -3.46 -2.99 -2.61
C VAL A 110 -4.51 -3.92 -3.20
N VAL A 111 -4.86 -5.03 -2.52
CA VAL A 111 -5.92 -5.94 -2.96
C VAL A 111 -7.27 -5.21 -3.02
N LEU A 112 -7.64 -4.46 -1.99
CA LEU A 112 -8.90 -3.70 -1.97
C LEU A 112 -8.95 -2.65 -3.09
N MET A 113 -7.84 -1.97 -3.34
CA MET A 113 -7.72 -1.01 -4.43
C MET A 113 -7.85 -1.67 -5.81
N LEU A 114 -7.23 -2.84 -6.01
CA LEU A 114 -7.39 -3.63 -7.23
C LEU A 114 -8.84 -4.07 -7.42
N LEU A 115 -9.47 -4.62 -6.38
CA LEU A 115 -10.87 -5.06 -6.43
C LEU A 115 -11.80 -3.90 -6.76
N LYS A 116 -11.61 -2.74 -6.12
CA LYS A 116 -12.39 -1.53 -6.42
C LYS A 116 -12.15 -1.05 -7.84
N GLY A 117 -10.90 -0.99 -8.28
CA GLY A 117 -10.54 -0.60 -9.65
C GLY A 117 -11.20 -1.50 -10.69
N TYR A 118 -11.07 -2.82 -10.54
CA TYR A 118 -11.70 -3.79 -11.44
C TYR A 118 -13.22 -3.74 -11.40
N HIS A 119 -13.84 -3.55 -10.24
CA HIS A 119 -15.29 -3.36 -10.12
C HIS A 119 -15.78 -2.19 -10.98
N LEU A 120 -15.07 -1.06 -10.95
CA LEU A 120 -15.40 0.10 -11.79
C LEU A 120 -15.16 -0.18 -13.29
N VAL A 121 -14.03 -0.82 -13.66
CA VAL A 121 -13.74 -1.22 -15.05
C VAL A 121 -14.84 -2.09 -15.61
N LEU A 122 -15.23 -3.12 -14.86
CA LEU A 122 -16.28 -4.03 -15.28
C LEU A 122 -17.62 -3.30 -15.40
N GLY A 123 -17.96 -2.44 -14.43
CA GLY A 123 -19.17 -1.62 -14.51
C GLY A 123 -19.25 -0.79 -15.79
N VAL A 124 -18.20 -0.03 -16.08
CA VAL A 124 -18.13 0.82 -17.28
C VAL A 124 -18.20 -0.01 -18.56
N ARG A 125 -17.51 -1.17 -18.62
CA ARG A 125 -17.56 -2.06 -19.79
C ARG A 125 -18.95 -2.66 -20.05
N HIS A 126 -19.79 -2.76 -19.03
CA HIS A 126 -21.17 -3.23 -19.16
C HIS A 126 -22.18 -2.07 -19.29
N GLY A 127 -21.72 -0.86 -19.62
CA GLY A 127 -22.59 0.29 -19.92
C GLY A 127 -23.07 1.08 -18.69
N ALA A 128 -22.47 0.87 -17.52
CA ALA A 128 -22.78 1.72 -16.37
C ALA A 128 -22.01 3.05 -16.48
N HIS A 129 -22.77 4.15 -16.52
CA HIS A 129 -22.24 5.52 -16.64
C HIS A 129 -22.36 6.34 -15.34
N ASP A 130 -23.11 5.83 -14.35
CA ASP A 130 -23.23 6.41 -13.02
C ASP A 130 -22.16 5.83 -12.08
N PHE A 131 -21.06 6.57 -11.93
CA PHE A 131 -19.93 6.18 -11.08
C PHE A 131 -20.27 6.20 -9.59
N ALA A 132 -21.15 7.10 -9.15
CA ALA A 132 -21.59 7.15 -7.76
C ALA A 132 -22.36 5.87 -7.42
N ALA A 133 -23.33 5.49 -8.26
CA ALA A 133 -24.07 4.25 -8.11
C ALA A 133 -23.17 3.00 -8.20
N LEU A 134 -22.17 2.98 -9.10
CA LEU A 134 -21.19 1.89 -9.17
C LEU A 134 -20.37 1.78 -7.89
N ASN A 135 -19.84 2.90 -7.39
CA ASN A 135 -19.06 2.94 -6.16
C ASN A 135 -19.90 2.56 -4.93
N ASP A 136 -21.18 2.92 -4.91
CA ASP A 136 -22.12 2.54 -3.86
C ASP A 136 -22.59 1.10 -3.93
N ARG A 137 -22.40 0.41 -5.07
CA ARG A 137 -22.60 -1.05 -5.17
C ARG A 137 -21.35 -1.85 -4.80
N PHE A 138 -20.18 -1.22 -4.69
CA PHE A 138 -18.96 -1.91 -4.27
C PHE A 138 -19.15 -2.58 -2.91
N MET A 139 -18.68 -3.81 -2.76
CA MET A 139 -18.92 -4.64 -1.56
C MET A 139 -20.42 -4.83 -1.25
N PHE A 140 -21.20 -5.14 -2.29
CA PHE A 140 -22.66 -5.36 -2.19
C PHE A 140 -23.43 -4.14 -1.66
N GLY A 141 -22.81 -2.96 -1.73
CA GLY A 141 -23.33 -1.70 -1.16
C GLY A 141 -23.41 -1.64 0.35
N ASN A 142 -22.71 -2.53 1.05
CA ASN A 142 -22.63 -2.48 2.50
C ASN A 142 -21.61 -1.43 2.96
N HIS A 143 -22.12 -0.28 3.42
CA HIS A 143 -21.30 0.83 3.92
C HIS A 143 -20.39 0.43 5.08
N ALA A 144 -20.90 -0.35 6.04
CA ALA A 144 -20.14 -0.76 7.23
C ALA A 144 -18.98 -1.69 6.85
N LEU A 145 -19.21 -2.63 5.92
CA LEU A 145 -18.16 -3.50 5.38
C LEU A 145 -17.08 -2.69 4.66
N ARG A 146 -17.49 -1.71 3.83
CA ARG A 146 -16.58 -0.83 3.10
C ARG A 146 -15.70 -0.03 4.05
N VAL A 147 -16.30 0.69 4.99
CA VAL A 147 -15.55 1.52 5.95
C VAL A 147 -14.69 0.65 6.86
N GLY A 148 -15.22 -0.45 7.37
CA GLY A 148 -14.50 -1.36 8.26
C GLY A 148 -13.26 -1.96 7.60
N THR A 149 -13.36 -2.44 6.36
CA THR A 149 -12.23 -3.04 5.65
C THR A 149 -11.16 -2.01 5.27
N TYR A 150 -11.55 -0.84 4.73
CA TYR A 150 -10.60 0.22 4.42
C TYR A 150 -9.92 0.77 5.68
N GLY A 151 -10.70 1.02 6.73
CA GLY A 151 -10.20 1.49 8.03
C GLY A 151 -9.24 0.51 8.67
N LEU A 152 -9.54 -0.79 8.63
CA LEU A 152 -8.64 -1.83 9.13
C LEU A 152 -7.33 -1.88 8.33
N ALA A 153 -7.40 -1.89 7.00
CA ALA A 153 -6.22 -1.97 6.14
C ALA A 153 -5.26 -0.80 6.38
N HIS A 154 -5.80 0.44 6.43
CA HIS A 154 -5.01 1.65 6.71
C HIS A 154 -4.54 1.70 8.16
N GLY A 155 -5.38 1.31 9.11
CA GLY A 155 -5.05 1.26 10.53
C GLY A 155 -3.87 0.32 10.81
N LEU A 156 -3.84 -0.85 10.16
CA LEU A 156 -2.71 -1.78 10.26
C LEU A 156 -1.40 -1.16 9.72
N MET A 157 -1.44 -0.52 8.55
CA MET A 157 -0.26 0.16 8.01
C MET A 157 0.23 1.27 8.94
N GLY A 158 -0.67 2.14 9.40
CA GLY A 158 -0.36 3.24 10.29
C GLY A 158 0.22 2.75 11.63
N LEU A 159 -0.36 1.70 12.20
CA LEU A 159 0.14 1.09 13.43
C LEU A 159 1.54 0.46 13.24
N GLY A 160 1.75 -0.31 12.17
CA GLY A 160 3.04 -0.93 11.88
C GLY A 160 4.16 0.09 11.68
N LEU A 161 3.88 1.16 10.93
CA LEU A 161 4.77 2.31 10.75
C LEU A 161 5.04 3.02 12.10
N GLY A 162 3.99 3.33 12.86
CA GLY A 162 4.09 4.02 14.14
C GLY A 162 4.96 3.27 15.16
N ILE A 163 4.83 1.93 15.23
CA ILE A 163 5.65 1.08 16.10
C ILE A 163 7.15 1.27 15.78
N LEU A 164 7.52 1.28 14.49
CA LEU A 164 8.92 1.44 14.09
C LEU A 164 9.42 2.85 14.39
N VAL A 165 8.68 3.88 13.99
CA VAL A 165 9.07 5.29 14.17
C VAL A 165 9.26 5.62 15.64
N VAL A 166 8.32 5.22 16.51
CA VAL A 166 8.43 5.45 17.95
C VAL A 166 9.63 4.73 18.55
N ALA A 167 9.93 3.51 18.10
CA ALA A 167 11.08 2.76 18.58
C ALA A 167 12.42 3.40 18.16
N LEU A 168 12.53 3.82 16.91
CA LEU A 168 13.71 4.53 16.40
C LEU A 168 13.92 5.85 17.14
N TRP A 169 12.86 6.64 17.32
CA TRP A 169 12.90 7.89 18.08
C TRP A 169 13.41 7.69 19.52
N ARG A 170 12.87 6.69 20.23
CA ARG A 170 13.30 6.36 21.60
C ARG A 170 14.76 5.96 21.67
N ASN A 171 15.26 5.21 20.69
CA ASN A 171 16.65 4.76 20.68
C ASN A 171 17.63 5.87 20.33
N LEU A 172 17.26 6.80 19.43
CA LEU A 172 18.06 7.97 19.11
C LEU A 172 18.21 8.90 20.33
N ARG A 173 17.12 9.17 21.06
CA ARG A 173 17.17 10.05 22.26
C ARG A 173 18.08 9.52 23.36
N LYS A 174 18.12 8.19 23.55
CA LYS A 174 18.99 7.55 24.57
C LYS A 174 20.48 7.67 24.28
N THR A 175 20.86 8.04 23.05
CA THR A 175 22.27 8.15 22.65
C THR A 175 22.81 9.56 22.93
N GLN A 176 21.93 10.53 23.15
CA GLN A 176 22.27 11.94 23.42
C GLN A 176 22.28 12.30 24.91
N ALA A 177 21.83 11.38 25.78
CA ALA A 177 21.77 11.55 27.23
C ALA A 177 22.88 10.72 27.87
#